data_AF-A0A934X5G9-F1
#
_entry.id   AF-A0A934X5G9-F1
#
_cell.length_a   1.000
_cell.length_b   1.000
_cell.length_c   1.000
_cell.angle_alpha   90.00
_cell.angle_beta   90.00
_cell.angle_gamma   90.00
#
_symmetry.space_group_name_H-M   'P 1'
#
loop_
_entity.id
_entity.type
_entity.pdbx_description
1 polymer ?
#
loop_
_entity_poly.entity_id
_entity_poly.type
_entity_poly.pdbx_seq_one_letter_code
_entity_poly.pdbx_strand_id
1 'polypeptide(L)'
;MIPLIIIGVIVLGLVAWFFSAYNGLIKLRNLTQEAWAQIDVELKRRHDLIGNLVETVKGYAAHERGTLEAVTQARAAAMAPGLSPAATAKSEAALTQALVRLNAVSEAYPDLKANQNFSALQAELGATEDRIASARRYYNANVRELNTKVESIPTNFVAGMASVTKAEYFELDGPAEREAPKVSFDPAGGSAGGSVGQAGQAAPLPPAQPAPSPIQDAPAYPQTPPPPAAG
;
A
#
# COMPACT_ATOMS: atom_id res chain seq x y z
N MET A 1 -23.95 -18.91 -47.82
CA MET A 1 -24.77 -18.32 -46.75
C MET A 1 -24.27 -18.66 -45.35
N ILE A 2 -24.15 -19.94 -44.98
CA ILE A 2 -23.68 -20.36 -43.64
C ILE A 2 -22.30 -19.75 -43.24
N PRO A 3 -21.26 -19.72 -44.10
CA PRO A 3 -19.97 -19.13 -43.74
C PRO A 3 -20.05 -17.63 -43.41
N LEU A 4 -20.91 -16.89 -44.11
CA LEU A 4 -21.13 -15.46 -43.85
C LEU A 4 -21.84 -15.22 -42.53
N ILE A 5 -22.79 -16.09 -42.16
CA ILE A 5 -23.46 -16.03 -40.86
C ILE A 5 -22.46 -16.29 -39.73
N ILE A 6 -21.59 -17.28 -39.88
CA ILE A 6 -20.53 -17.59 -38.90
C ILE A 6 -19.59 -16.38 -38.72
N ILE A 7 -19.13 -15.79 -39.81
CA ILE A 7 -18.29 -14.58 -39.77
C ILE A 7 -19.03 -13.43 -39.07
N GLY A 8 -20.30 -13.20 -39.41
CA GLY A 8 -21.12 -12.15 -38.78
C GLY A 8 -21.25 -12.32 -37.27
N VAL A 9 -21.48 -13.56 -36.80
CA VAL A 9 -21.56 -13.86 -35.37
C VAL A 9 -20.23 -13.66 -34.66
N ILE A 10 -19.12 -14.09 -35.26
CA ILE A 10 -17.77 -13.89 -34.70
C ILE A 10 -17.46 -12.39 -34.58
N VAL A 11 -17.73 -11.61 -35.62
CA VAL A 11 -17.51 -10.15 -35.62
C VAL A 11 -18.37 -9.49 -34.54
N LEU A 12 -19.65 -9.85 -34.43
CA LEU A 12 -20.53 -9.30 -33.39
C LEU A 12 -20.01 -9.64 -31.99
N GLY A 13 -19.53 -10.86 -31.78
CA GLY A 13 -18.92 -11.28 -30.50
C GLY A 13 -17.67 -10.48 -30.15
N LEU A 14 -16.78 -10.24 -31.12
CA LEU A 14 -15.57 -9.43 -30.93
C LEU A 14 -15.91 -7.96 -30.60
N VAL A 15 -16.90 -7.39 -31.29
CA VAL A 15 -17.36 -6.02 -31.02
C VAL A 15 -17.95 -5.90 -29.62
N ALA A 16 -18.83 -6.83 -29.23
CA ALA A 16 -19.41 -6.86 -27.89
C ALA A 16 -18.34 -6.99 -26.79
N TRP A 17 -17.36 -7.88 -27.01
CA TRP A 17 -16.22 -8.05 -26.11
C TRP A 17 -15.39 -6.77 -26.00
N PHE A 18 -15.10 -6.10 -27.13
CA PHE A 18 -14.33 -4.87 -27.15
C PHE A 18 -14.95 -3.76 -26.29
N PHE A 19 -16.25 -3.51 -26.44
CA PHE A 19 -16.96 -2.52 -25.63
C PHE A 19 -16.97 -2.89 -24.15
N SER A 20 -17.12 -4.18 -23.83
CA SER A 20 -17.05 -4.65 -22.44
C SER A 20 -15.67 -4.43 -21.83
N ALA A 21 -14.59 -4.79 -22.55
CA ALA A 21 -13.22 -4.60 -22.11
C ALA A 21 -12.88 -3.10 -21.93
N TYR A 22 -13.28 -2.26 -22.88
CA TYR A 22 -13.08 -0.81 -22.83
C TYR A 22 -13.74 -0.21 -21.59
N ASN A 23 -15.03 -0.49 -21.38
CA ASN A 23 -15.77 0.03 -20.22
C ASN A 23 -15.22 -0.53 -18.90
N GLY A 24 -14.78 -1.78 -18.89
CA GLY A 24 -14.13 -2.40 -17.73
C GLY A 24 -12.82 -1.72 -17.33
N LEU A 25 -11.99 -1.33 -18.31
CA LEU A 25 -10.75 -0.59 -18.07
C LEU A 25 -11.02 0.83 -17.54
N ILE A 26 -11.96 1.55 -18.15
CA ILE A 26 -12.35 2.89 -17.68
C ILE A 26 -12.90 2.83 -16.25
N LYS A 27 -13.73 1.82 -15.95
CA LYS A 27 -14.25 1.60 -14.59
C LYS A 27 -13.10 1.41 -13.59
N LEU A 28 -12.13 0.55 -13.89
CA LEU A 28 -10.99 0.32 -12.99
C LEU A 28 -10.11 1.54 -12.81
N ARG A 29 -9.91 2.33 -13.88
CA ARG A 29 -9.18 3.61 -13.78
C ARG A 29 -9.87 4.54 -12.79
N ASN A 30 -11.19 4.68 -12.90
CA ASN A 30 -11.97 5.55 -12.02
C ASN A 30 -11.95 5.04 -10.57
N LEU A 31 -12.12 3.73 -10.34
CA LEU A 31 -12.03 3.13 -9.00
C LEU A 31 -10.64 3.33 -8.36
N THR A 32 -9.58 3.25 -9.17
CA THR A 32 -8.22 3.50 -8.69
C THR A 32 -8.02 4.97 -8.31
N GLN A 33 -8.55 5.91 -9.12
CA GLN A 33 -8.49 7.35 -8.82
C GLN A 33 -9.34 7.72 -7.59
N GLU A 34 -10.51 7.13 -7.44
CA GLU A 34 -11.38 7.31 -6.28
C GLU A 34 -10.71 6.80 -5.00
N ALA A 35 -10.12 5.59 -5.05
CA ALA A 35 -9.39 5.04 -3.93
C ALA A 35 -8.17 5.90 -3.55
N TRP A 36 -7.48 6.48 -4.54
CA TRP A 36 -6.39 7.42 -4.29
C TRP A 36 -6.89 8.71 -3.62
N ALA A 37 -7.99 9.29 -4.12
CA ALA A 37 -8.58 10.50 -3.54
C ALA A 37 -9.00 10.29 -2.07
N GLN A 38 -9.48 9.09 -1.71
CA GLN A 38 -9.79 8.76 -0.32
C GLN A 38 -8.53 8.74 0.57
N ILE A 39 -7.41 8.24 0.06
CA ILE A 39 -6.12 8.31 0.77
C ILE A 39 -5.71 9.77 0.97
N ASP A 40 -5.79 10.60 -0.08
CA ASP A 40 -5.41 12.01 -0.02
C ASP A 40 -6.18 12.80 1.05
N VAL A 41 -7.46 12.49 1.25
CA VAL A 41 -8.29 13.11 2.30
C VAL A 41 -7.77 12.76 3.70
N GLU A 42 -7.48 11.48 3.95
CA GLU A 42 -6.97 11.05 5.25
C GLU A 42 -5.53 11.55 5.50
N LEU A 43 -4.69 11.64 4.46
CA LEU A 43 -3.36 12.23 4.56
C LEU A 43 -3.42 13.70 4.96
N LYS A 44 -4.29 14.50 4.33
CA LYS A 44 -4.50 15.90 4.73
C LYS A 44 -4.93 16.01 6.19
N ARG A 45 -5.90 15.19 6.60
CA ARG A 45 -6.36 15.13 7.99
C ARG A 45 -5.22 14.79 8.95
N ARG A 46 -4.39 13.80 8.61
CA ARG A 46 -3.20 13.44 9.38
C ARG A 46 -2.25 14.63 9.50
N HIS A 47 -1.97 15.33 8.40
CA HIS A 47 -1.09 16.49 8.42
C HIS A 47 -1.64 17.59 9.32
N ASP A 48 -2.93 17.89 9.26
CA ASP A 48 -3.55 18.91 10.12
C ASP A 48 -3.48 18.54 11.61
N LEU A 49 -3.76 17.28 11.94
CA LEU A 49 -3.62 16.76 13.31
C LEU A 49 -2.17 16.86 13.81
N ILE A 50 -1.18 16.57 12.96
CA ILE A 50 0.24 16.72 13.31
C ILE A 50 0.60 18.18 13.58
N GLY A 51 0.05 19.12 12.80
CA GLY A 51 0.24 20.55 13.05
C GLY A 51 -0.24 20.94 14.44
N ASN A 52 -1.47 20.53 14.80
CA ASN A 52 -2.04 20.77 16.13
C ASN A 52 -1.24 20.07 17.24
N LEU A 53 -0.72 18.87 16.97
CA LEU A 53 0.13 18.12 17.90
C LEU A 53 1.42 18.88 18.18
N VAL A 54 2.10 19.38 17.14
CA VAL A 54 3.34 20.15 17.26
C VAL A 54 3.12 21.42 18.10
N GLU A 55 2.03 22.16 17.88
CA GLU A 55 1.71 23.33 18.70
C GLU A 55 1.43 22.97 20.16
N THR A 56 0.75 21.84 20.40
CA THR A 56 0.51 21.35 21.76
C THR A 56 1.83 21.00 22.46
N VAL A 57 2.72 20.26 21.79
CA VAL A 57 4.02 19.87 22.36
C VAL A 57 4.92 21.09 22.61
N LYS A 58 4.92 22.09 21.72
CA LYS A 58 5.65 23.35 21.91
C LYS A 58 5.33 24.06 23.23
N GLY A 59 4.08 23.98 23.68
CA GLY A 59 3.64 24.59 24.94
C GLY A 59 4.25 23.95 26.19
N TYR A 60 4.69 22.68 26.12
CA TYR A 60 5.22 21.93 27.26
C TYR A 60 6.72 21.63 27.14
N ALA A 61 7.21 21.42 25.92
CA ALA A 61 8.57 20.95 25.63
C ALA A 61 9.31 21.92 24.69
N ALA A 62 9.31 23.22 25.00
CA ALA A 62 9.92 24.25 24.15
C ALA A 62 11.43 24.07 23.92
N HIS A 63 12.11 23.29 24.76
CA HIS A 63 13.53 22.96 24.62
C HIS A 63 13.80 21.89 23.55
N GLU A 64 12.77 21.17 23.08
CA GLU A 64 12.87 20.09 22.09
C GLU A 64 12.79 20.59 20.64
N ARG A 65 13.49 21.70 20.36
CA ARG A 65 13.43 22.38 19.07
C ARG A 65 13.84 21.48 17.90
N GLY A 66 14.91 20.69 18.06
CA GLY A 66 15.39 19.79 17.00
C GLY A 66 14.34 18.72 16.62
N THR A 67 13.65 18.15 17.61
CA THR A 67 12.60 17.17 17.39
C THR A 67 11.39 17.80 16.69
N LEU A 68 10.93 18.96 17.18
CA LEU A 68 9.79 19.69 16.60
C LEU A 68 10.08 20.16 15.17
N GLU A 69 11.31 20.60 14.91
CA GLU A 69 11.75 20.99 13.58
C GLU A 69 11.78 19.79 12.63
N ALA A 70 12.31 18.65 13.06
CA ALA A 70 12.33 17.43 12.26
C ALA A 70 10.91 16.97 11.86
N VAL A 71 9.94 17.04 12.78
CA VAL A 71 8.52 16.75 12.49
C VAL A 71 7.94 17.77 11.50
N THR A 72 8.23 19.05 11.71
CA THR A 72 7.73 20.13 10.84
C THR A 72 8.27 20.00 9.42
N GLN A 73 9.56 19.70 9.26
CA GLN A 73 10.19 19.47 7.96
C GLN A 73 9.63 18.22 7.28
N ALA A 74 9.48 17.11 8.01
CA ALA A 74 8.91 15.89 7.46
C ALA A 74 7.45 16.09 7.00
N ARG A 75 6.65 16.84 7.76
CA ARG A 75 5.28 17.21 7.38
C ARG A 75 5.28 18.05 6.11
N ALA A 76 6.15 19.05 6.01
CA ALA A 76 6.25 19.89 4.82
C ALA A 76 6.62 19.07 3.56
N ALA A 77 7.55 18.12 3.70
CA ALA A 77 7.92 17.22 2.61
C ALA A 77 6.77 16.28 2.20
N ALA A 78 5.98 15.80 3.16
CA ALA A 78 4.80 14.96 2.91
C ALA A 78 3.63 15.72 2.26
N MET A 79 3.55 17.04 2.48
CA MET A 79 2.54 17.92 1.88
C MET A 79 2.94 18.47 0.51
N ALA A 80 4.11 18.09 -0.03
CA ALA A 80 4.58 18.64 -1.29
C ALA A 80 3.55 18.36 -2.43
N PRO A 81 3.20 19.37 -3.24
CA PRO A 81 2.23 19.18 -4.30
C PRO A 81 2.78 18.28 -5.41
N GLY A 82 1.91 17.47 -6.01
CA GLY A 82 2.24 16.67 -7.20
C GLY A 82 3.09 15.43 -6.93
N LEU A 83 3.21 14.98 -5.68
CA LEU A 83 3.85 13.70 -5.37
C LEU A 83 3.08 12.54 -6.00
N SER A 84 3.81 11.61 -6.63
CA SER A 84 3.23 10.33 -7.06
C SER A 84 2.91 9.46 -5.85
N PRO A 85 2.04 8.43 -5.98
CA PRO A 85 1.74 7.51 -4.88
C PRO A 85 2.99 6.95 -4.18
N ALA A 86 3.98 6.50 -4.95
CA ALA A 86 5.22 5.99 -4.39
C ALA A 86 6.04 7.07 -3.65
N ALA A 87 6.09 8.29 -4.20
CA ALA A 87 6.80 9.40 -3.57
C ALA A 87 6.12 9.87 -2.28
N THR A 88 4.78 9.95 -2.29
CA THR A 88 3.96 10.22 -1.10
C THR A 88 4.23 9.19 -0.02
N ALA A 89 4.25 7.90 -0.36
CA ALA A 89 4.50 6.84 0.61
C ALA A 89 5.86 6.99 1.32
N LYS A 90 6.91 7.34 0.55
CA LYS A 90 8.24 7.60 1.11
C LYS A 90 8.25 8.78 2.08
N SER A 91 7.60 9.88 1.74
CA SER A 91 7.49 11.04 2.63
C SER A 91 6.67 10.74 3.89
N GLU A 92 5.59 9.98 3.76
CA GLU A 92 4.77 9.51 4.89
C GLU A 92 5.53 8.56 5.83
N ALA A 93 6.41 7.72 5.29
CA ALA A 93 7.28 6.85 6.10
C ALA A 93 8.25 7.70 6.95
N ALA A 94 8.89 8.71 6.34
CA ALA A 94 9.76 9.64 7.05
C ALA A 94 9.01 10.45 8.13
N LEU A 95 7.78 10.88 7.84
CA LEU A 95 6.91 11.55 8.80
C LEU A 95 6.54 10.65 9.98
N THR A 96 6.17 9.40 9.71
CA THR A 96 5.91 8.39 10.75
C THR A 96 7.11 8.22 11.67
N GLN A 97 8.32 8.14 11.11
CA GLN A 97 9.54 8.02 11.91
C GLN A 97 9.80 9.26 12.78
N ALA A 98 9.51 10.46 12.27
CA ALA A 98 9.61 11.69 13.06
C ALA A 98 8.60 11.72 14.22
N LEU A 99 7.38 11.22 14.01
CA LEU A 99 6.36 11.11 15.06
C LEU A 99 6.75 10.13 16.16
N VAL A 100 7.43 9.03 15.83
CA VAL A 100 7.97 8.10 16.85
C VAL A 100 8.94 8.83 17.78
N ARG A 101 9.83 9.67 17.23
CA ARG A 101 10.75 10.50 18.03
C ARG A 101 10.00 11.53 18.88
N LEU A 102 8.94 12.15 18.35
CA LEU A 102 8.09 13.07 19.10
C LEU A 102 7.33 12.39 20.23
N ASN A 103 6.88 11.15 20.03
CA ASN A 103 6.23 10.37 21.08
C ASN A 103 7.23 10.04 22.22
N ALA A 104 8.48 9.73 21.90
CA ALA A 104 9.53 9.54 22.90
C ALA A 104 9.79 10.81 23.74
N VAL A 105 9.66 12.01 23.15
CA VAL A 105 9.69 13.27 23.92
C VAL A 105 8.58 13.29 24.96
N SER A 106 7.35 12.86 24.63
CA SER A 106 6.24 12.88 25.59
C SER A 106 6.46 12.02 26.84
N GLU A 107 7.31 10.99 26.77
CA GLU A 107 7.70 10.18 27.94
C GLU A 107 8.55 10.98 28.95
N ALA A 108 9.33 11.96 28.47
CA ALA A 108 10.14 12.83 29.31
C ALA A 108 9.35 13.98 29.95
N TYR A 109 8.10 14.22 29.52
CA TYR A 109 7.24 15.32 29.97
C TYR A 109 5.90 14.79 30.49
N PRO A 110 5.80 14.37 31.78
CA PRO A 110 4.59 13.81 32.35
C PRO A 110 3.34 14.71 32.23
N ASP A 111 3.51 16.03 32.36
CA ASP A 111 2.39 16.98 32.24
C ASP A 111 1.81 17.02 30.82
N LEU A 112 2.65 16.89 29.79
CA LEU A 112 2.22 16.75 28.40
C LEU A 112 1.52 15.41 28.19
N LYS A 113 2.07 14.33 28.74
CA LYS A 113 1.46 12.99 28.67
C LYS A 113 0.08 12.94 29.33
N ALA A 114 -0.09 13.67 30.44
CA ALA A 114 -1.36 13.81 31.14
C ALA A 114 -2.33 14.79 30.47
N ASN A 115 -1.89 15.55 29.47
CA ASN A 115 -2.75 16.49 28.76
C ASN A 115 -3.80 15.75 27.92
N GLN A 116 -5.07 16.04 28.19
CA GLN A 116 -6.21 15.40 27.50
C GLN A 116 -6.24 15.72 26.00
N ASN A 117 -5.91 16.95 25.59
CA ASN A 117 -5.88 17.34 24.17
C ASN A 117 -4.77 16.60 23.42
N PHE A 118 -3.59 16.46 24.04
CA PHE A 118 -2.49 15.68 23.46
C PHE A 118 -2.88 14.21 23.27
N SER A 119 -3.47 13.59 24.30
CA SER A 119 -3.94 12.21 24.23
C SER A 119 -5.03 12.01 23.17
N ALA A 120 -5.97 12.95 23.05
CA ALA A 120 -7.01 12.93 22.03
C ALA A 120 -6.44 13.05 20.61
N LEU A 121 -5.48 13.96 20.39
CA LEU A 121 -4.79 14.10 19.10
C LEU A 121 -4.04 12.83 18.71
N GLN A 122 -3.35 12.19 19.66
CA GLN A 122 -2.68 10.91 19.39
C GLN A 122 -3.67 9.79 19.04
N ALA A 123 -4.79 9.70 19.76
CA ALA A 123 -5.83 8.72 19.45
C ALA A 123 -6.42 8.93 18.04
N GLU A 124 -6.69 10.18 17.67
CA GLU A 124 -7.20 10.51 16.34
C GLU A 124 -6.17 10.27 15.23
N LEU A 125 -4.88 10.51 15.51
CA LEU A 125 -3.79 10.16 14.59
C LEU A 125 -3.71 8.65 14.38
N GLY A 126 -3.81 7.85 15.43
CA GLY A 126 -3.88 6.39 15.33
C GLY A 126 -5.07 5.92 14.49
N ALA A 127 -6.26 6.46 14.76
CA ALA A 127 -7.46 6.15 13.98
C ALA A 127 -7.33 6.55 12.50
N THR A 128 -6.64 7.66 12.23
CA THR A 128 -6.36 8.13 10.85
C THR A 128 -5.37 7.19 10.16
N GLU A 129 -4.32 6.72 10.84
CA GLU A 129 -3.38 5.74 10.30
C GLU A 129 -4.06 4.41 9.96
N ASP A 130 -4.97 3.93 10.81
CA ASP A 130 -5.73 2.71 10.53
C ASP A 130 -6.61 2.85 9.26
N ARG A 131 -7.23 4.03 9.08
CA ARG A 131 -8.00 4.35 7.86
C ARG A 131 -7.08 4.43 6.64
N ILE A 132 -5.92 5.08 6.74
CA ILE A 132 -4.91 5.13 5.67
C ILE A 132 -4.45 3.71 5.30
N ALA A 133 -4.17 2.86 6.29
CA ALA A 133 -3.74 1.47 6.06
C ALA A 133 -4.84 0.65 5.35
N SER A 134 -6.11 0.85 5.72
CA SER A 134 -7.24 0.22 5.04
C SER A 134 -7.41 0.73 3.61
N ALA A 135 -7.41 2.05 3.42
CA ALA A 135 -7.51 2.68 2.11
C ALA A 135 -6.36 2.28 1.18
N ARG A 136 -5.13 2.15 1.71
CA ARG A 136 -3.97 1.61 0.99
C ARG A 136 -4.22 0.20 0.45
N ARG A 137 -4.73 -0.71 1.28
CA ARG A 137 -5.04 -2.09 0.85
C ARG A 137 -6.06 -2.09 -0.29
N TYR A 138 -7.10 -1.26 -0.18
CA TYR A 138 -8.12 -1.12 -1.21
C TYR A 138 -7.55 -0.53 -2.51
N TYR A 139 -6.80 0.57 -2.43
CA TYR A 139 -6.11 1.18 -3.56
C TYR A 139 -5.18 0.19 -4.27
N ASN A 140 -4.30 -0.49 -3.53
CA ASN A 140 -3.36 -1.45 -4.09
C ASN A 140 -4.08 -2.66 -4.72
N ALA A 141 -5.26 -3.05 -4.22
CA ALA A 141 -6.07 -4.07 -4.88
C ALA A 141 -6.59 -3.60 -6.25
N ASN A 142 -7.10 -2.37 -6.33
CA ASN A 142 -7.56 -1.77 -7.59
C ASN A 142 -6.39 -1.58 -8.59
N VAL A 143 -5.24 -1.08 -8.12
CA VAL A 143 -4.02 -0.96 -8.92
C VAL A 143 -3.59 -2.32 -9.48
N ARG A 144 -3.64 -3.38 -8.66
CA ARG A 144 -3.31 -4.74 -9.12
C ARG A 144 -4.26 -5.21 -10.22
N GLU A 145 -5.56 -5.06 -10.04
CA GLU A 145 -6.54 -5.48 -11.06
C GLU A 145 -6.38 -4.67 -12.35
N LEU A 146 -6.22 -3.35 -12.23
CA LEU A 146 -5.96 -2.45 -13.35
C LEU A 146 -4.70 -2.86 -14.12
N ASN A 147 -3.57 -2.99 -13.43
CA ASN A 147 -2.29 -3.36 -14.03
C ASN A 147 -2.37 -4.73 -14.70
N THR A 148 -3.02 -5.70 -14.06
CA THR A 148 -3.24 -7.04 -14.63
C THR A 148 -4.02 -6.95 -15.94
N LYS A 149 -5.11 -6.18 -16.01
CA LYS A 149 -5.90 -6.02 -17.25
C LYS A 149 -5.16 -5.24 -18.33
N VAL A 150 -4.36 -4.25 -17.95
CA VAL A 150 -3.53 -3.49 -18.89
C VAL A 150 -2.45 -4.38 -19.52
N GLU A 151 -1.92 -5.36 -18.78
CA GLU A 151 -0.84 -6.24 -19.25
C GLU A 151 -1.34 -7.54 -19.91
N SER A 152 -2.56 -7.97 -19.61
CA SER A 152 -3.10 -9.25 -20.10
C SER A 152 -3.62 -9.18 -21.54
N ILE A 153 -3.35 -10.22 -22.33
CA ILE A 153 -3.99 -10.42 -23.65
C ILE A 153 -5.40 -11.00 -23.43
N PRO A 154 -6.44 -10.52 -24.16
CA PRO A 154 -6.39 -9.55 -25.25
C PRO A 154 -6.62 -8.09 -24.82
N THR A 155 -6.80 -7.81 -23.52
CA THR A 155 -7.18 -6.50 -23.00
C THR A 155 -6.11 -5.41 -23.19
N ASN A 156 -4.83 -5.78 -23.26
CA ASN A 156 -3.71 -4.87 -23.52
C ASN A 156 -3.86 -4.06 -24.83
N PHE A 157 -4.43 -4.64 -25.89
CA PHE A 157 -4.71 -3.95 -27.14
C PHE A 157 -5.77 -2.85 -26.97
N VAL A 158 -6.73 -3.07 -26.06
CA VAL A 158 -7.81 -2.11 -25.75
C VAL A 158 -7.30 -1.02 -24.81
N ALA A 159 -6.38 -1.34 -23.90
CA ALA A 159 -5.82 -0.39 -22.93
C ALA A 159 -5.17 0.83 -23.60
N GLY A 160 -4.41 0.63 -24.68
CA GLY A 160 -3.83 1.72 -25.47
C GLY A 160 -4.89 2.64 -26.07
N MET A 161 -5.97 2.09 -26.64
CA MET A 161 -7.08 2.86 -27.19
C MET A 161 -7.88 3.60 -26.10
N ALA A 162 -8.03 3.01 -24.92
CA ALA A 162 -8.72 3.60 -23.78
C ALA A 162 -7.87 4.65 -23.03
N SER A 163 -6.61 4.88 -23.44
CA SER A 163 -5.65 5.72 -22.71
C SER A 163 -5.52 5.33 -21.24
N VAL A 164 -5.55 4.02 -20.97
CA VAL A 164 -5.41 3.46 -19.63
C VAL A 164 -4.03 2.82 -19.51
N THR A 165 -3.21 3.36 -18.62
CA THR A 165 -1.87 2.87 -18.32
C THR A 165 -1.81 2.23 -16.94
N LYS A 166 -0.69 1.60 -16.63
CA LYS A 166 -0.43 1.07 -15.28
C LYS A 166 -0.44 2.20 -14.26
N ALA A 167 -0.98 1.92 -13.08
CA ALA A 167 -0.90 2.78 -11.91
C ALA A 167 0.23 2.32 -10.98
N GLU A 168 0.78 3.26 -10.23
CA GLU A 168 1.78 3.00 -9.19
C GLU A 168 1.10 2.47 -7.92
N TYR A 169 1.79 1.60 -7.18
CA TYR A 169 1.34 1.17 -5.86
C TYR A 169 1.66 2.23 -4.81
N PHE A 170 0.85 2.27 -3.75
CA PHE A 170 1.14 3.02 -2.53
C PHE A 170 1.72 2.05 -1.50
N GLU A 171 3.04 1.97 -1.39
CA GLU A 171 3.75 1.10 -0.43
C GLU A 171 4.68 1.94 0.44
N LEU A 172 4.56 1.85 1.77
CA LEU A 172 5.48 2.53 2.70
C LEU A 172 6.87 1.87 2.69
N ASP A 173 6.92 0.57 2.43
CA ASP A 173 8.16 -0.18 2.30
C ASP A 173 8.58 -0.14 0.84
N GLY A 174 9.60 0.66 0.53
CA GLY A 174 10.22 0.60 -0.80
C GLY A 174 10.81 -0.80 -1.04
N PRO A 175 10.97 -1.24 -2.30
CA PRO A 175 11.71 -2.47 -2.60
C PRO A 175 13.12 -2.52 -1.98
N ALA A 176 13.69 -1.37 -1.60
CA ALA A 176 14.98 -1.25 -0.91
C ALA A 176 14.98 -1.69 0.56
N GLU A 177 13.83 -1.72 1.26
CA GLU A 177 13.74 -2.19 2.66
C GLU A 177 13.43 -3.70 2.77
N ARG A 178 13.11 -4.35 1.65
CA ARG A 178 13.01 -5.82 1.57
C ARG A 178 14.39 -6.51 1.54
N GLU A 179 15.48 -5.75 1.37
CA GLU A 179 16.82 -6.28 1.60
C GLU A 179 17.05 -6.38 3.11
N ALA A 180 16.89 -7.59 3.65
CA ALA A 180 17.21 -7.88 5.04
C ALA A 180 18.64 -7.36 5.37
N PRO A 181 18.83 -6.64 6.49
CA PRO A 181 20.14 -6.13 6.87
C PRO A 181 21.12 -7.29 6.96
N LYS A 182 22.17 -7.25 6.14
CA LYS A 182 23.28 -8.20 6.19
C LYS A 182 24.08 -7.93 7.45
N VAL A 183 23.68 -8.55 8.56
CA VAL A 183 24.46 -8.53 9.80
C VAL A 183 25.70 -9.37 9.57
N SER A 184 26.83 -8.70 9.33
CA SER A 184 28.15 -9.31 9.40
C SER A 184 28.63 -9.17 10.84
N PHE A 185 28.64 -10.29 11.56
CA PHE A 185 29.49 -10.38 12.75
C PHE A 185 30.91 -10.61 12.23
N ASP A 186 31.78 -9.63 12.43
CA ASP A 186 33.22 -9.76 12.18
C ASP A 186 33.89 -10.18 13.50
N PRO A 187 34.28 -11.45 13.69
CA PRO A 187 35.00 -11.88 14.88
C PRO A 187 36.46 -12.05 14.46
N ALA A 188 37.22 -10.96 14.39
CA ALA A 188 38.64 -11.05 14.08
C ALA A 188 39.49 -10.04 14.87
N GLY A 189 39.66 -10.37 16.15
CA GLY A 189 40.95 -10.24 16.81
C GLY A 189 41.48 -11.65 17.15
N GLY A 190 42.51 -12.12 16.42
CA GLY A 190 43.42 -13.17 16.89
C GLY A 190 43.24 -14.59 16.32
N SER A 191 44.06 -14.89 15.30
CA SER A 191 44.91 -16.08 15.14
C SER A 191 44.34 -17.49 15.44
N ALA A 192 44.18 -18.32 14.40
CA ALA A 192 45.01 -19.50 14.13
C ALA A 192 44.36 -20.48 13.13
N GLY A 193 45.10 -20.80 12.05
CA GLY A 193 45.22 -22.14 11.45
C GLY A 193 43.99 -22.80 10.83
N GLY A 194 44.01 -22.96 9.49
CA GLY A 194 43.19 -23.99 8.85
C GLY A 194 42.90 -23.75 7.37
N SER A 195 43.89 -23.99 6.50
CA SER A 195 43.67 -24.12 5.07
C SER A 195 42.96 -25.45 4.76
N VAL A 196 41.69 -25.41 4.34
CA VAL A 196 41.12 -26.44 3.46
C VAL A 196 40.10 -25.76 2.53
N GLY A 197 40.40 -25.77 1.23
CA GLY A 197 39.43 -25.36 0.22
C GLY A 197 38.31 -26.39 0.10
N GLN A 198 37.10 -25.93 -0.17
CA GLN A 198 36.13 -26.76 -0.86
C GLN A 198 35.24 -25.90 -1.76
N ALA A 199 35.34 -26.20 -3.05
CA ALA A 199 34.46 -25.75 -4.10
C ALA A 199 33.02 -26.22 -3.83
N GLY A 200 32.07 -25.53 -4.47
CA GLY A 200 30.65 -25.67 -4.25
C GLY A 200 30.14 -27.11 -4.22
N GLN A 201 29.47 -27.44 -3.11
CA GLN A 201 28.45 -28.48 -3.07
C GLN A 201 27.12 -27.79 -2.78
N ALA A 202 26.25 -27.86 -3.79
CA ALA A 202 24.85 -27.48 -3.65
C ALA A 202 24.22 -28.30 -2.52
N ALA A 203 23.61 -27.62 -1.56
CA ALA A 203 22.80 -28.27 -0.54
C ALA A 203 21.67 -29.08 -1.22
N PRO A 204 21.33 -30.28 -0.71
CA PRO A 204 20.15 -30.99 -1.19
C PRO A 204 18.90 -30.16 -0.89
N LEU A 205 18.00 -30.08 -1.86
CA LEU A 205 16.66 -29.52 -1.66
C LEU A 205 15.99 -30.22 -0.47
N PRO A 206 15.32 -29.48 0.44
CA PRO A 206 14.50 -30.10 1.47
C PRO A 206 13.38 -30.93 0.83
N PRO A 207 12.94 -32.03 1.46
CA PRO A 207 11.84 -32.83 0.94
C PRO A 207 10.58 -31.96 0.79
N ALA A 208 9.87 -32.17 -0.32
CA ALA A 208 8.62 -31.47 -0.61
C ALA A 208 7.63 -31.66 0.55
N GLN A 209 7.12 -30.55 1.08
CA GLN A 209 6.03 -30.60 2.06
C GLN A 209 4.79 -31.21 1.39
N PRO A 210 4.08 -32.14 2.05
CA PRO A 210 2.82 -32.65 1.52
C PRO A 210 1.81 -31.51 1.41
N ALA A 211 1.00 -31.55 0.35
CA ALA A 211 -0.04 -30.56 0.09
C ALA A 211 -1.00 -30.43 1.30
N PRO A 212 -1.47 -29.21 1.63
CA PRO A 212 -2.46 -29.04 2.68
C PRO A 212 -3.76 -29.76 2.31
N SER A 213 -4.33 -30.48 3.29
CA SER A 213 -5.61 -31.17 3.17
C SER A 213 -6.72 -30.20 2.73
N PRO A 214 -7.74 -30.66 1.96
CA PRO A 214 -8.89 -29.84 1.64
C PRO A 214 -9.58 -29.37 2.92
N ILE A 215 -9.82 -28.06 3.02
CA ILE A 215 -10.65 -27.47 4.09
C ILE A 215 -12.05 -28.08 3.96
N GLN A 216 -12.42 -28.94 4.91
CA GLN A 216 -13.66 -29.73 4.84
C GLN A 216 -14.89 -29.01 5.42
N ASP A 217 -14.72 -27.80 5.96
CA ASP A 217 -15.80 -27.05 6.62
C ASP A 217 -15.87 -25.59 6.12
N ALA A 218 -16.19 -25.41 4.83
CA ALA A 218 -16.64 -24.10 4.35
C ALA A 218 -18.13 -23.92 4.72
N PRO A 219 -18.53 -22.83 5.41
CA PRO A 219 -19.93 -22.56 5.68
C PRO A 219 -20.67 -22.36 4.35
N ALA A 220 -21.84 -23.00 4.20
CA ALA A 220 -22.69 -22.86 3.04
C ALA A 220 -23.07 -21.39 2.81
N TYR A 221 -22.76 -20.86 1.63
CA TYR A 221 -23.23 -19.54 1.22
C TYR A 221 -24.77 -19.49 1.27
N PRO A 222 -25.38 -18.38 1.75
CA PRO A 222 -26.82 -18.21 1.68
C PRO A 222 -27.26 -18.22 0.21
N GLN A 223 -28.16 -19.15 -0.14
CA GLN A 223 -28.79 -19.18 -1.44
C GLN A 223 -29.65 -17.91 -1.58
N THR A 224 -29.39 -17.09 -2.59
CA THR A 224 -30.25 -15.95 -2.95
C THR A 224 -31.60 -16.46 -3.45
N PRO A 225 -32.74 -15.95 -2.95
CA PRO A 225 -34.05 -16.40 -3.40
C PRO A 225 -34.30 -16.01 -4.88
N PRO A 226 -35.07 -16.81 -5.63
CA PRO A 226 -35.37 -16.52 -7.03
C PRO A 226 -36.24 -15.26 -7.17
N PRO A 227 -36.12 -14.54 -8.31
CA PRO A 227 -36.92 -13.33 -8.56
C PRO A 227 -38.41 -13.68 -8.70
N PRO A 228 -39.32 -12.75 -8.32
CA PRO A 228 -40.75 -12.97 -8.44
C PRO A 228 -41.18 -13.09 -9.91
N ALA A 229 -42.09 -14.02 -10.16
CA ALA A 229 -42.71 -14.21 -11.48
C ALA A 229 -43.49 -12.94 -11.87
N ALA A 230 -43.19 -12.41 -13.05
CA ALA A 230 -43.92 -11.31 -13.64
C ALA A 230 -45.37 -11.75 -13.92
N GLY A 231 -46.32 -11.09 -13.25
CA GLY A 231 -47.75 -11.10 -13.56
C GLY A 231 -48.16 -9.75 -14.13
#